data_AF-A0A5A7RQF8-F1
#
_entry.id   AF-A0A5A7RQF8-F1
#
_cell.length_a   1.000
_cell.length_b   1.000
_cell.length_c   1.000
_cell.angle_alpha   90.00
_cell.angle_beta   90.00
_cell.angle_gamma   90.00
#
_symmetry.space_group_name_H-M   'P 1'
#
loop_
_entity.id
_entity.type
_entity.pdbx_description
1 polymer ?
#
loop_
_entity_poly.entity_id
_entity_poly.type
_entity_poly.pdbx_seq_one_letter_code
_entity_poly.pdbx_strand_id
1 'polypeptide(L)'
;LKNEKEVYDYIKSIHDIEYIAIANPNDTVKPDVIEKEEIEKEANITNLKIFFFIPFNLFGSDGKSFYINVPDGIWHIEANISSSQGIIYASLYDENGKLIAYSNSMGCGERKCYFDTLSINHAGKYRLSIIIKNGIEGGYFIPHGFSFVNAGVKARIVMERVSSPCLPLLHISKLAPFLACSHNGMVFATKNDVSKAYRAGMAGGGWNNAALHPFINKIVNETVEKLQDFVNGTHARWLAIVGDSNMLPMYYYSSSNNDSSVGLGIPSDNPYSLNFSMAIGRIIAFDDIDASLLIARSVFYNDIAHGAWRKRFVFIFGEGFGETGGIFHQLPYSKIVKSMGFDVSIYGDFRNDRHSLEKNNAFNASYIEYEGHGDWFWMFSNIYTNYYSNVDTAHAKNYEMNPSIVLTAACLMARIDGIPLNENIGLAFIHAGAVAFIGATRETGKEAKLDWIEDNLIKNDTSIGEAFILSKLHEEMPTKAARVLYGDPALNPWEPK
;
A
#
# COMPACT_ATOMS: atom_id res chain seq x y z
N LEU A 1 3.38 42.63 -5.25
CA LEU A 1 3.24 41.88 -6.52
C LEU A 1 1.88 42.27 -7.10
N LYS A 2 1.85 43.01 -8.21
CA LYS A 2 0.65 43.67 -8.77
C LYS A 2 0.00 42.88 -9.91
N ASN A 3 0.69 41.87 -10.44
CA ASN A 3 0.20 40.99 -11.51
C ASN A 3 0.85 39.59 -11.39
N GLU A 4 0.28 38.63 -12.10
CA GLU A 4 0.71 37.22 -12.09
C GLU A 4 2.18 37.04 -12.51
N LYS A 5 2.66 37.84 -13.47
CA LYS A 5 4.05 37.78 -13.93
C LYS A 5 5.04 38.18 -12.82
N GLU A 6 4.76 39.27 -12.11
CA GLU A 6 5.58 39.68 -10.96
C GLU A 6 5.60 38.59 -9.87
N VAL A 7 4.47 37.93 -9.62
CA VAL A 7 4.41 36.80 -8.68
C VAL A 7 5.29 35.65 -9.13
N TYR A 8 5.22 35.26 -10.41
CA TYR A 8 6.08 34.22 -10.98
C TYR A 8 7.57 34.59 -10.93
N ASP A 9 7.92 35.82 -11.28
CA ASP A 9 9.30 36.30 -11.25
C ASP A 9 9.85 36.32 -9.83
N TYR A 10 9.03 36.70 -8.84
CA TYR A 10 9.38 36.62 -7.42
C TYR A 10 9.58 35.17 -6.95
N ILE A 11 8.64 34.27 -7.25
CA ILE A 11 8.76 32.84 -6.88
C ILE A 11 10.03 32.23 -7.46
N LYS A 12 10.35 32.54 -8.73
CA LYS A 12 11.59 32.08 -9.37
C LYS A 12 12.88 32.64 -8.77
N SER A 13 12.80 33.75 -8.03
CA SER A 13 13.95 34.34 -7.33
C SER A 13 14.23 33.71 -5.96
N ILE A 14 13.35 32.83 -5.49
CA ILE A 14 13.54 32.11 -4.22
C ILE A 14 14.39 30.87 -4.53
N HIS A 15 15.60 30.83 -3.98
CA HIS A 15 16.55 29.73 -4.20
C HIS A 15 16.76 28.83 -2.97
N ASP A 16 16.45 29.36 -1.78
CA ASP A 16 16.63 28.69 -0.49
C ASP A 16 15.42 27.79 -0.16
N ILE A 17 15.14 26.84 -1.05
CA ILE A 17 14.05 25.88 -0.93
C ILE A 17 14.68 24.52 -0.68
N GLU A 18 14.45 23.94 0.49
CA GLU A 18 14.97 22.60 0.83
C GLU A 18 13.91 21.49 0.64
N TYR A 19 12.64 21.84 0.55
CA TYR A 19 11.51 20.89 0.51
C TYR A 19 10.56 21.16 -0.66
N ILE A 20 10.15 20.10 -1.36
CA ILE A 20 9.18 20.17 -2.45
C ILE A 20 8.01 19.24 -2.18
N ALA A 21 6.78 19.75 -2.27
CA ALA A 21 5.57 18.94 -2.31
C ALA A 21 5.04 18.89 -3.76
N ILE A 22 5.09 17.74 -4.42
CA ILE A 22 4.47 17.55 -5.73
C ILE A 22 3.00 17.19 -5.56
N ALA A 23 2.14 17.86 -6.33
CA ALA A 23 0.69 17.72 -6.24
C ALA A 23 0.06 17.71 -7.64
N ASN A 24 -1.13 17.13 -7.80
CA ASN A 24 -1.93 17.26 -9.01
C ASN A 24 -3.29 17.88 -8.66
N PRO A 25 -3.49 19.19 -8.90
CA PRO A 25 -4.72 19.89 -8.50
C PRO A 25 -5.99 19.32 -9.16
N ASN A 26 -5.86 18.55 -10.25
CA ASN A 26 -6.99 17.85 -10.88
C ASN A 26 -7.56 16.73 -10.00
N ASP A 27 -6.83 16.27 -8.97
CA ASP A 27 -7.31 15.25 -8.02
C ASP A 27 -8.47 15.70 -7.13
N THR A 28 -8.73 17.02 -7.09
CA THR A 28 -9.80 17.60 -6.27
C THR A 28 -11.18 17.51 -6.89
N VAL A 29 -11.26 17.10 -8.17
CA VAL A 29 -12.51 17.06 -8.94
C VAL A 29 -12.86 15.61 -9.26
N LYS A 30 -13.94 15.10 -8.67
CA LYS A 30 -14.50 13.81 -9.07
C LYS A 30 -15.24 13.93 -10.40
N PRO A 31 -15.13 12.93 -11.29
CA PRO A 31 -15.97 12.90 -12.46
C PRO A 31 -17.42 12.60 -12.03
N ASP A 32 -18.37 13.23 -12.72
CA ASP A 32 -19.80 13.02 -12.49
C ASP A 32 -20.21 11.63 -12.98
N VAL A 33 -21.06 10.94 -12.21
CA VAL A 33 -21.71 9.70 -12.67
C VAL A 33 -22.85 10.08 -13.62
N ILE A 34 -22.71 9.73 -14.90
CA ILE A 34 -23.70 9.98 -15.95
C ILE A 34 -24.79 8.91 -15.91
N GLU A 35 -24.37 7.65 -15.85
CA GLU A 35 -25.27 6.49 -15.79
C GLU A 35 -24.77 5.51 -14.73
N LYS A 36 -25.72 4.88 -14.05
CA LYS A 36 -25.47 3.89 -13.00
C LYS A 36 -26.38 2.70 -13.20
N GLU A 37 -25.79 1.52 -13.28
CA GLU A 37 -26.49 0.25 -13.26
C GLU A 37 -26.11 -0.52 -11.99
N GLU A 38 -27.10 -1.15 -11.36
CA GLU A 38 -26.90 -1.94 -10.16
C GLU A 38 -27.48 -3.33 -10.33
N ILE A 39 -26.69 -4.34 -9.95
CA ILE A 39 -27.03 -5.76 -10.07
C ILE A 39 -26.83 -6.41 -8.72
N GLU A 40 -27.87 -7.10 -8.24
CA GLU A 40 -27.77 -7.97 -7.08
C GLU A 40 -27.72 -9.44 -7.51
N LYS A 41 -26.85 -10.20 -6.85
CA LYS A 41 -26.71 -11.65 -6.99
C LYS A 41 -26.71 -12.30 -5.62
N GLU A 42 -27.42 -13.41 -5.52
CA GLU A 42 -27.49 -14.21 -4.31
C GLU A 42 -27.20 -15.67 -4.62
N ALA A 43 -26.54 -16.36 -3.70
CA ALA A 43 -26.35 -17.80 -3.76
C ALA A 43 -26.16 -18.39 -2.37
N ASN A 44 -26.47 -19.67 -2.24
CA ASN A 44 -26.02 -20.48 -1.11
C ASN A 44 -24.80 -21.30 -1.54
N ILE A 45 -23.76 -21.27 -0.72
CA ILE A 45 -22.53 -22.04 -0.90
C ILE A 45 -22.46 -23.05 0.24
N THR A 46 -22.34 -24.33 -0.11
CA THR A 46 -22.17 -25.41 0.86
C THR A 46 -20.94 -26.22 0.49
N ASN A 47 -20.04 -26.41 1.44
CA ASN A 47 -18.82 -27.17 1.25
C ASN A 47 -18.32 -27.82 2.54
N LEU A 48 -17.76 -29.00 2.41
CA LEU A 48 -16.87 -29.58 3.40
C LEU A 48 -15.59 -29.99 2.69
N LYS A 49 -14.48 -29.35 3.07
CA LYS A 49 -13.14 -29.57 2.53
C LYS A 49 -12.19 -29.97 3.64
N ILE A 50 -11.35 -30.96 3.36
CA ILE A 50 -10.26 -31.38 4.24
C ILE A 50 -8.95 -31.08 3.52
N PHE A 51 -7.97 -30.61 4.28
CA PHE A 51 -6.60 -30.42 3.83
C PHE A 51 -5.76 -31.49 4.52
N PHE A 52 -5.21 -32.40 3.72
CA PHE A 52 -4.23 -33.39 4.19
C PHE A 52 -3.19 -33.56 3.08
N PHE A 53 -2.19 -32.67 3.08
CA PHE A 53 -1.23 -32.43 1.99
C PHE A 53 -1.85 -31.83 0.72
N ILE A 54 -3.00 -32.34 0.29
CA ILE A 54 -3.75 -31.84 -0.88
C ILE A 54 -5.18 -31.52 -0.42
N PRO A 55 -5.78 -30.40 -0.89
CA PRO A 55 -7.17 -30.08 -0.60
C PRO A 55 -8.12 -31.09 -1.27
N PHE A 56 -9.04 -31.65 -0.49
CA PHE A 56 -10.07 -32.57 -0.96
C PHE A 56 -11.46 -32.12 -0.54
N ASN A 57 -12.36 -31.92 -1.50
CA ASN A 57 -13.77 -31.64 -1.24
C ASN A 57 -14.50 -32.96 -0.94
N LEU A 58 -14.93 -33.14 0.31
CA LEU A 58 -15.83 -34.23 0.69
C LEU A 58 -17.24 -34.03 0.14
N PHE A 59 -17.71 -32.78 0.11
CA PHE A 59 -19.03 -32.43 -0.40
C PHE A 59 -19.08 -30.97 -0.89
N GLY A 60 -19.89 -30.73 -1.91
CA GLY A 60 -20.20 -29.39 -2.42
C GLY A 60 -19.01 -28.65 -3.03
N SER A 61 -19.09 -27.33 -3.08
CA SER A 61 -18.07 -26.43 -3.63
C SER A 61 -17.97 -25.20 -2.74
N ASP A 62 -16.75 -24.75 -2.45
CA ASP A 62 -16.48 -23.53 -1.66
C ASP A 62 -16.65 -22.25 -2.47
N GLY A 63 -16.87 -22.36 -3.78
CA GLY A 63 -17.00 -21.21 -4.66
C GLY A 63 -18.28 -21.18 -5.50
N LYS A 64 -18.64 -19.96 -5.91
CA LYS A 64 -19.70 -19.65 -6.87
C LYS A 64 -19.22 -18.58 -7.84
N SER A 65 -19.57 -18.70 -9.12
CA SER A 65 -19.34 -17.66 -10.11
C SER A 65 -20.64 -17.06 -10.62
N PHE A 66 -20.65 -15.75 -10.80
CA PHE A 66 -21.71 -14.98 -11.45
C PHE A 66 -21.17 -14.33 -12.72
N TYR A 67 -22.00 -14.26 -13.75
CA TYR A 67 -21.67 -13.55 -14.97
C TYR A 67 -22.39 -12.21 -15.01
N ILE A 68 -21.66 -11.18 -15.40
CA ILE A 68 -22.10 -9.78 -15.46
C ILE A 68 -21.83 -9.29 -16.88
N ASN A 69 -22.84 -8.70 -17.53
CA ASN A 69 -22.66 -8.10 -18.85
C ASN A 69 -22.28 -6.64 -18.63
N VAL A 70 -21.09 -6.26 -19.06
CA VAL A 70 -20.58 -4.88 -18.96
C VAL A 70 -20.79 -4.21 -20.32
N PRO A 71 -21.62 -3.16 -20.42
CA PRO A 71 -21.84 -2.44 -21.68
C PRO A 71 -20.68 -1.49 -22.03
N ASP A 72 -20.71 -0.96 -23.26
CA ASP A 72 -19.69 -0.01 -23.74
C ASP A 72 -19.68 1.30 -22.93
N GLY A 73 -18.47 1.74 -22.58
CA GLY A 73 -18.21 2.99 -21.88
C GLY A 73 -18.56 3.00 -20.38
N ILE A 74 -18.73 1.81 -19.77
CA ILE A 74 -18.58 1.67 -18.32
C ILE A 74 -17.11 1.87 -17.97
N TRP A 75 -16.85 2.82 -17.08
CA TRP A 75 -15.51 3.19 -16.64
C TRP A 75 -15.18 2.74 -15.22
N HIS A 76 -16.19 2.44 -14.41
CA HIS A 76 -16.02 2.07 -13.02
C HIS A 76 -16.96 0.91 -12.67
N ILE A 77 -16.41 -0.13 -12.05
CA ILE A 77 -17.15 -1.23 -11.42
C ILE A 77 -16.73 -1.29 -9.95
N GLU A 78 -17.74 -1.29 -9.09
CA GLU A 78 -17.60 -1.56 -7.67
C GLU A 78 -18.38 -2.83 -7.33
N ALA A 79 -17.86 -3.65 -6.41
CA ALA A 79 -18.62 -4.75 -5.84
C ALA A 79 -18.52 -4.79 -4.32
N ASN A 80 -19.69 -4.88 -3.67
CA ASN A 80 -19.84 -5.14 -2.24
C ASN A 80 -20.39 -6.54 -2.05
N ILE A 81 -19.65 -7.38 -1.32
CA ILE A 81 -19.99 -8.79 -1.12
C ILE A 81 -20.07 -9.06 0.37
N SER A 82 -21.13 -9.74 0.77
CA SER A 82 -21.35 -10.15 2.16
C SER A 82 -21.71 -11.63 2.23
N SER A 83 -21.34 -12.25 3.35
CA SER A 83 -21.61 -13.65 3.62
C SER A 83 -22.20 -13.82 5.02
N SER A 84 -23.07 -14.80 5.21
CA SER A 84 -23.52 -15.19 6.55
C SER A 84 -22.43 -15.86 7.38
N GLN A 85 -21.38 -16.40 6.74
CA GLN A 85 -20.32 -17.16 7.39
C GLN A 85 -18.98 -17.07 6.62
N GLY A 86 -17.88 -17.12 7.36
CA GLY A 86 -16.54 -17.33 6.79
C GLY A 86 -15.88 -16.09 6.18
N ILE A 87 -14.63 -16.29 5.77
CA ILE A 87 -13.82 -15.33 5.02
C ILE A 87 -14.18 -15.44 3.55
N ILE A 88 -14.36 -14.28 2.92
CA ILE A 88 -14.69 -14.13 1.51
C ILE A 88 -13.40 -13.84 0.74
N TYR A 89 -13.21 -14.51 -0.39
CA TYR A 89 -12.30 -14.12 -1.45
C TYR A 89 -13.11 -13.85 -2.70
N ALA A 90 -12.94 -12.70 -3.32
CA ALA A 90 -13.66 -12.33 -4.53
C ALA A 90 -12.70 -11.86 -5.61
N SER A 91 -12.96 -12.24 -6.85
CA SER A 91 -12.15 -11.87 -8.01
C SER A 91 -13.03 -11.64 -9.22
N LEU A 92 -12.81 -10.52 -9.90
CA LEU A 92 -13.49 -10.14 -11.13
C LEU A 92 -12.57 -10.39 -12.32
N TYR A 93 -13.05 -11.15 -13.29
CA TYR A 93 -12.34 -11.43 -14.53
C TYR A 93 -13.10 -10.83 -15.72
N ASP A 94 -12.38 -10.33 -16.73
CA ASP A 94 -12.98 -9.97 -18.01
C ASP A 94 -13.34 -11.21 -18.84
N GLU A 95 -13.88 -11.01 -20.03
CA GLU A 95 -14.31 -12.08 -20.94
C GLU A 95 -13.15 -12.93 -21.49
N ASN A 96 -11.92 -12.41 -21.45
CA ASN A 96 -10.70 -13.10 -21.86
C ASN A 96 -10.05 -13.85 -20.68
N GLY A 97 -10.67 -13.81 -19.50
CA GLY A 97 -10.16 -14.45 -18.28
C GLY A 97 -9.06 -13.67 -17.56
N LYS A 98 -8.84 -12.41 -17.92
CA LYS A 98 -7.86 -11.55 -17.25
C LYS A 98 -8.43 -11.02 -15.93
N LEU A 99 -7.64 -11.05 -14.85
CA LEU A 99 -8.02 -10.52 -13.54
C LEU A 99 -8.09 -8.98 -13.56
N ILE A 100 -9.24 -8.41 -13.21
CA ILE A 100 -9.53 -6.97 -13.29
C ILE A 100 -9.55 -6.29 -11.92
N ALA A 101 -10.03 -6.99 -10.91
CA ALA A 101 -10.02 -6.56 -9.51
C ALA A 101 -10.26 -7.78 -8.61
N TYR A 102 -9.86 -7.68 -7.36
CA TYR A 102 -10.07 -8.72 -6.37
C TYR A 102 -9.85 -8.15 -4.97
N SER A 103 -10.47 -8.80 -3.99
CA SER A 103 -10.32 -8.46 -2.58
C SER A 103 -10.74 -9.65 -1.71
N ASN A 104 -10.54 -9.51 -0.41
CA ASN A 104 -10.92 -10.49 0.58
C ASN A 104 -11.37 -9.86 1.91
N SER A 105 -11.98 -10.65 2.78
CA SER A 105 -12.48 -10.16 4.07
C SER A 105 -11.43 -9.67 5.05
N MET A 106 -10.17 -10.06 4.89
CA MET A 106 -9.08 -9.61 5.76
C MET A 106 -8.59 -8.20 5.34
N GLY A 107 -8.85 -7.79 4.10
CA GLY A 107 -8.73 -6.40 3.65
C GLY A 107 -9.87 -5.51 4.16
N CYS A 108 -11.11 -6.00 4.07
CA CYS A 108 -12.30 -5.17 4.26
C CYS A 108 -12.90 -5.21 5.67
N GLY A 109 -13.16 -6.42 6.17
CA GLY A 109 -13.94 -6.68 7.38
C GLY A 109 -14.48 -8.10 7.40
N GLU A 110 -14.71 -8.65 8.60
CA GLU A 110 -15.25 -10.01 8.73
C GLU A 110 -16.51 -10.20 7.89
N ARG A 111 -16.51 -11.24 7.06
CA ARG A 111 -17.65 -11.63 6.20
C ARG A 111 -18.11 -10.54 5.23
N LYS A 112 -17.25 -9.58 4.93
CA LYS A 112 -17.43 -8.55 3.91
C LYS A 112 -16.28 -8.58 2.95
N CYS A 113 -16.47 -8.12 1.73
CA CYS A 113 -15.41 -7.96 0.75
C CYS A 113 -15.82 -6.83 -0.18
N TYR A 114 -14.86 -5.99 -0.56
CA TYR A 114 -15.09 -4.82 -1.37
C TYR A 114 -13.98 -4.71 -2.41
N PHE A 115 -14.32 -4.43 -3.66
CA PHE A 115 -13.30 -4.01 -4.62
C PHE A 115 -13.85 -2.94 -5.55
N ASP A 116 -12.93 -2.10 -6.00
CA ASP A 116 -13.15 -0.97 -6.90
C ASP A 116 -12.17 -1.10 -8.07
N THR A 117 -12.68 -0.99 -9.31
CA THR A 117 -11.85 -0.98 -10.51
C THR A 117 -11.45 0.44 -10.90
N LEU A 118 -10.15 0.72 -10.94
CA LEU A 118 -9.58 2.04 -11.25
C LEU A 118 -9.89 2.61 -12.64
N SER A 119 -10.26 1.76 -13.61
CA SER A 119 -10.80 2.14 -14.93
C SER A 119 -11.02 0.89 -15.78
N ILE A 120 -12.13 0.83 -16.50
CA ILE A 120 -12.45 -0.21 -17.49
C ILE A 120 -12.96 0.51 -18.72
N ASN A 121 -12.55 0.15 -19.92
CA ASN A 121 -13.25 0.63 -21.12
C ASN A 121 -13.31 -0.52 -22.11
N HIS A 122 -13.94 -1.58 -21.64
CA HIS A 122 -13.96 -2.87 -22.28
C HIS A 122 -15.30 -3.53 -21.95
N ALA A 123 -16.25 -3.39 -22.86
CA ALA A 123 -17.51 -4.13 -22.79
C ALA A 123 -17.23 -5.63 -22.86
N GLY A 124 -18.14 -6.43 -22.31
CA GLY A 124 -17.98 -7.88 -22.39
C GLY A 124 -18.72 -8.64 -21.30
N LYS A 125 -18.55 -9.95 -21.33
CA LYS A 125 -19.12 -10.85 -20.31
C LYS A 125 -18.10 -11.14 -19.21
N TYR A 126 -18.19 -10.40 -18.12
CA TYR A 126 -17.31 -10.52 -16.97
C TYR A 126 -17.75 -11.66 -16.05
N ARG A 127 -16.79 -12.25 -15.35
CA ARG A 127 -17.01 -13.31 -14.36
C ARG A 127 -16.58 -12.84 -12.98
N LEU A 128 -17.54 -12.68 -12.08
CA LEU A 128 -17.29 -12.52 -10.65
C LEU A 128 -17.20 -13.90 -10.00
N SER A 129 -16.04 -14.26 -9.46
CA SER A 129 -15.81 -15.49 -8.70
C SER A 129 -15.76 -15.17 -7.21
N ILE A 130 -16.53 -15.89 -6.41
CA ILE A 130 -16.56 -15.77 -4.95
C ILE A 130 -16.24 -17.12 -4.33
N ILE A 131 -15.29 -17.15 -3.41
CA ILE A 131 -14.90 -18.32 -2.63
C ILE A 131 -15.08 -17.98 -1.15
N ILE A 132 -15.67 -18.91 -0.39
CA ILE A 132 -15.85 -18.78 1.05
C ILE A 132 -14.99 -19.83 1.74
N LYS A 133 -14.23 -19.42 2.75
CA LYS A 133 -13.48 -20.33 3.61
C LYS A 133 -13.92 -20.14 5.05
N ASN A 134 -14.13 -21.24 5.79
CA ASN A 134 -14.53 -21.18 7.19
C ASN A 134 -14.06 -22.41 7.95
N GLY A 135 -13.06 -22.24 8.82
CA GLY A 135 -12.46 -23.32 9.56
C GLY A 135 -11.00 -23.02 9.85
N ILE A 136 -10.18 -24.05 9.86
CA ILE A 136 -8.74 -23.97 10.12
C ILE A 136 -8.02 -24.52 8.90
N GLU A 137 -7.16 -23.73 8.29
CA GLU A 137 -6.25 -24.16 7.21
C GLU A 137 -4.86 -23.65 7.58
N GLY A 138 -4.02 -24.57 8.05
CA GLY A 138 -2.65 -24.30 8.49
C GLY A 138 -1.60 -24.82 7.53
N GLY A 139 -0.39 -24.26 7.66
CA GLY A 139 0.83 -24.64 6.95
C GLY A 139 0.90 -24.06 5.54
N TYR A 140 1.79 -23.09 5.33
CA TYR A 140 2.06 -22.54 3.99
C TYR A 140 2.64 -23.61 3.05
N PHE A 141 3.61 -24.39 3.53
CA PHE A 141 4.25 -25.46 2.76
C PHE A 141 3.50 -26.80 2.78
N ILE A 142 2.80 -27.10 3.87
CA ILE A 142 2.06 -28.35 4.05
C ILE A 142 0.63 -28.02 4.51
N PRO A 143 -0.31 -27.83 3.58
CA PRO A 143 -1.69 -27.52 3.92
C PRO A 143 -2.33 -28.63 4.75
N HIS A 144 -2.86 -28.26 5.91
CA HIS A 144 -3.56 -29.15 6.82
C HIS A 144 -4.77 -28.47 7.49
N GLY A 145 -5.81 -29.24 7.80
CA GLY A 145 -7.00 -28.74 8.49
C GLY A 145 -8.30 -29.04 7.76
N PHE A 146 -9.31 -28.23 7.98
CA PHE A 146 -10.64 -28.39 7.36
C PHE A 146 -11.35 -27.05 7.21
N SER A 147 -12.20 -26.97 6.19
CA SER A 147 -13.12 -25.85 5.95
C SER A 147 -14.54 -26.40 5.81
N PHE A 148 -15.46 -25.88 6.61
CA PHE A 148 -16.89 -26.17 6.50
C PHE A 148 -17.66 -24.88 6.26
N VAL A 149 -18.35 -24.83 5.13
CA VAL A 149 -19.12 -23.68 4.67
C VAL A 149 -20.58 -24.10 4.50
N ASN A 150 -21.48 -23.34 5.10
CA ASN A 150 -22.89 -23.32 4.76
C ASN A 150 -23.36 -21.86 4.84
N ALA A 151 -23.12 -21.13 3.76
CA ALA A 151 -23.18 -19.67 3.75
C ALA A 151 -24.12 -19.15 2.68
N GLY A 152 -25.00 -18.23 3.07
CA GLY A 152 -25.69 -17.34 2.14
C GLY A 152 -24.76 -16.20 1.75
N VAL A 153 -24.62 -15.95 0.46
CA VAL A 153 -23.78 -14.90 -0.11
C VAL A 153 -24.67 -13.93 -0.88
N LYS A 154 -24.48 -12.64 -0.62
CA LYS A 154 -25.07 -11.54 -1.39
C LYS A 154 -23.98 -10.66 -1.98
N ALA A 155 -24.02 -10.46 -3.29
CA ALA A 155 -23.12 -9.58 -4.03
C ALA A 155 -23.94 -8.46 -4.68
N ARG A 156 -23.59 -7.22 -4.38
CA ARG A 156 -24.11 -6.01 -5.01
C ARG A 156 -23.01 -5.45 -5.91
N ILE A 157 -23.25 -5.43 -7.21
CA ILE A 157 -22.33 -4.87 -8.22
C ILE A 157 -22.92 -3.56 -8.74
N VAL A 158 -22.10 -2.52 -8.76
CA VAL A 158 -22.41 -1.21 -9.32
C VAL A 158 -21.52 -0.98 -10.53
N MET A 159 -22.11 -0.58 -11.66
CA MET A 159 -21.40 -0.23 -12.88
C MET A 159 -21.73 1.21 -13.24
N GLU A 160 -20.72 2.03 -13.49
CA GLU A 160 -20.88 3.47 -13.69
C GLU A 160 -20.22 3.94 -14.99
N ARG A 161 -20.98 4.73 -15.76
CA ARG A 161 -20.46 5.60 -16.81
C ARG A 161 -20.17 6.95 -16.17
N VAL A 162 -18.91 7.36 -16.17
CA VAL A 162 -18.49 8.65 -15.61
C VAL A 162 -18.15 9.66 -16.72
N SER A 163 -18.26 10.95 -16.40
CA SER A 163 -18.04 12.06 -17.36
C SER A 163 -16.59 12.20 -17.81
N SER A 164 -15.65 11.68 -17.02
CA SER A 164 -14.25 11.59 -17.36
C SER A 164 -13.67 10.28 -16.81
N PRO A 165 -12.77 9.61 -17.56
CA PRO A 165 -12.03 8.45 -17.05
C PRO A 165 -10.94 8.83 -16.04
N CYS A 166 -10.81 10.12 -15.71
CA CYS A 166 -9.94 10.62 -14.65
C CYS A 166 -10.58 10.32 -13.29
N LEU A 167 -10.15 9.22 -12.65
CA LEU A 167 -10.69 8.73 -11.38
C LEU A 167 -9.64 8.93 -10.26
N PRO A 168 -9.62 10.09 -9.57
CA PRO A 168 -8.85 10.22 -8.35
C PRO A 168 -9.38 9.23 -7.30
N LEU A 169 -8.48 8.53 -6.63
CA LEU A 169 -8.83 7.72 -5.46
C LEU A 169 -8.87 8.58 -4.21
N LEU A 170 -8.04 9.62 -4.16
CA LEU A 170 -7.92 10.55 -3.05
C LEU A 170 -7.86 12.00 -3.52
N HIS A 171 -8.37 12.91 -2.69
CA HIS A 171 -8.38 14.34 -2.96
C HIS A 171 -7.41 15.07 -2.02
N ILE A 172 -6.13 14.69 -2.08
CA ILE A 172 -5.14 15.12 -1.07
C ILE A 172 -4.15 16.16 -1.59
N SER A 173 -4.10 16.47 -2.89
CA SER A 173 -3.22 17.53 -3.40
C SER A 173 -3.49 18.89 -2.76
N LYS A 174 -4.73 19.12 -2.29
CA LYS A 174 -5.10 20.32 -1.51
C LYS A 174 -4.31 20.49 -0.20
N LEU A 175 -3.69 19.42 0.31
CA LEU A 175 -2.87 19.42 1.53
C LEU A 175 -1.39 19.75 1.24
N ALA A 176 -0.95 19.72 -0.02
CA ALA A 176 0.43 19.98 -0.39
C ALA A 176 0.95 21.37 0.06
N PRO A 177 0.16 22.46 -0.02
CA PRO A 177 0.60 23.76 0.50
C PRO A 177 0.88 23.77 1.99
N PHE A 178 0.09 23.02 2.78
CA PHE A 178 0.29 22.94 4.24
C PHE A 178 1.61 22.24 4.58
N LEU A 179 1.86 21.09 3.95
CA LEU A 179 3.10 20.33 4.12
C LEU A 179 4.34 21.10 3.61
N ALA A 180 4.24 21.75 2.45
CA ALA A 180 5.33 22.57 1.95
C ALA A 180 5.63 23.72 2.92
N CYS A 181 4.60 24.43 3.40
CA CYS A 181 4.78 25.57 4.29
C CYS A 181 5.42 25.18 5.64
N SER A 182 5.11 23.99 6.19
CA SER A 182 5.72 23.55 7.46
C SER A 182 7.23 23.32 7.35
N HIS A 183 7.74 23.13 6.14
CA HIS A 183 9.16 22.89 5.86
C HIS A 183 9.84 24.03 5.09
N ASN A 184 9.24 25.23 5.06
CA ASN A 184 9.70 26.36 4.22
C ASN A 184 9.90 25.97 2.74
N GLY A 185 9.08 25.04 2.27
CA GLY A 185 9.16 24.43 0.95
C GLY A 185 8.27 25.09 -0.11
N MET A 186 8.21 24.44 -1.27
CA MET A 186 7.36 24.85 -2.38
C MET A 186 6.47 23.73 -2.90
N VAL A 187 5.34 24.12 -3.47
CA VAL A 187 4.45 23.19 -4.18
C VAL A 187 4.82 23.16 -5.66
N PHE A 188 5.10 21.97 -6.18
CA PHE A 188 5.23 21.72 -7.61
C PHE A 188 3.93 21.12 -8.13
N ALA A 189 3.11 21.94 -8.79
CA ALA A 189 1.85 21.50 -9.35
C ALA A 189 2.05 20.83 -10.72
N THR A 190 1.62 19.57 -10.83
CA THR A 190 1.54 18.84 -12.10
C THR A 190 0.20 19.09 -12.78
N LYS A 191 0.07 18.64 -14.03
CA LYS A 191 -1.21 18.54 -14.73
C LYS A 191 -1.33 17.16 -15.37
N ASN A 192 -0.96 16.15 -14.59
CA ASN A 192 -0.92 14.78 -15.08
C ASN A 192 -2.33 14.30 -15.35
N ASP A 193 -2.46 13.51 -16.39
CA ASP A 193 -3.73 12.93 -16.82
C ASP A 193 -3.48 11.48 -17.24
N VAL A 194 -3.53 10.59 -16.24
CA VAL A 194 -3.31 9.14 -16.43
C VAL A 194 -4.48 8.51 -17.17
N SER A 195 -5.63 9.17 -17.25
CA SER A 195 -6.77 8.65 -17.99
C SER A 195 -6.48 8.49 -19.49
N LYS A 196 -5.52 9.27 -20.01
CA LYS A 196 -5.01 9.13 -21.39
C LYS A 196 -4.24 7.82 -21.62
N ALA A 197 -3.74 7.19 -20.57
CA ALA A 197 -3.13 5.88 -20.65
C ALA A 197 -4.21 4.79 -20.82
N TYR A 198 -5.38 4.94 -20.19
CA TYR A 198 -6.48 3.98 -20.32
C TYR A 198 -7.09 4.05 -21.72
N ARG A 199 -7.10 2.92 -22.42
CA ARG A 199 -7.57 2.82 -23.80
C ARG A 199 -8.80 1.92 -23.89
N ALA A 200 -9.67 2.25 -24.85
CA ALA A 200 -10.73 1.33 -25.27
C ALA A 200 -10.13 -0.03 -25.64
N GLY A 201 -10.78 -1.11 -25.18
CA GLY A 201 -10.30 -2.48 -25.38
C GLY A 201 -9.25 -2.95 -24.39
N MET A 202 -8.93 -2.17 -23.35
CA MET A 202 -8.04 -2.60 -22.26
C MET A 202 -8.76 -2.51 -20.92
N ALA A 203 -9.18 -3.65 -20.38
CA ALA A 203 -9.74 -3.73 -19.04
C ALA A 203 -8.65 -3.62 -17.96
N GLY A 204 -8.93 -2.83 -16.91
CA GLY A 204 -8.06 -2.67 -15.74
C GLY A 204 -6.97 -1.60 -15.87
N GLY A 205 -6.20 -1.44 -14.79
CA GLY A 205 -5.15 -0.44 -14.65
C GLY A 205 -3.74 -0.92 -15.02
N GLY A 206 -2.73 -0.08 -14.82
CA GLY A 206 -1.32 -0.46 -15.03
C GLY A 206 -0.93 -1.72 -14.24
N TRP A 207 -1.50 -1.89 -13.05
CA TRP A 207 -1.22 -3.01 -12.16
C TRP A 207 -1.49 -4.39 -12.76
N ASN A 208 -2.47 -4.56 -13.65
CA ASN A 208 -2.81 -5.85 -14.27
C ASN A 208 -2.66 -5.83 -15.80
N ASN A 209 -2.19 -4.71 -16.36
CA ASN A 209 -2.04 -4.55 -17.80
C ASN A 209 -0.66 -3.98 -18.15
N ALA A 210 0.29 -4.86 -18.44
CA ALA A 210 1.64 -4.45 -18.82
C ALA A 210 1.69 -3.58 -20.09
N ALA A 211 0.69 -3.67 -20.97
CA ALA A 211 0.60 -2.81 -22.16
C ALA A 211 0.37 -1.33 -21.81
N LEU A 212 -0.10 -1.03 -20.59
CA LEU A 212 -0.29 0.34 -20.10
C LEU A 212 1.00 0.94 -19.52
N HIS A 213 1.99 0.13 -19.13
CA HIS A 213 3.21 0.60 -18.47
C HIS A 213 3.97 1.65 -19.30
N PRO A 214 4.19 1.50 -20.62
CA PRO A 214 4.91 2.53 -21.39
C PRO A 214 4.21 3.89 -21.40
N PHE A 215 2.88 3.91 -21.37
CA PHE A 215 2.10 5.14 -21.35
C PHE A 215 2.16 5.82 -19.98
N ILE A 216 2.03 5.05 -18.90
CA ILE A 216 2.16 5.55 -17.52
C ILE A 216 3.57 6.07 -17.29
N ASN A 217 4.59 5.29 -17.66
CA ASN A 217 6.00 5.67 -17.52
C ASN A 217 6.34 6.92 -18.32
N LYS A 218 5.73 7.14 -19.48
CA LYS A 218 5.89 8.39 -20.24
C LYS A 218 5.38 9.59 -19.45
N ILE A 219 4.22 9.50 -18.79
CA ILE A 219 3.69 10.58 -17.95
C ILE A 219 4.62 10.87 -16.77
N VAL A 220 5.15 9.82 -16.13
CA VAL A 220 6.13 9.98 -15.04
C VAL A 220 7.38 10.68 -15.56
N ASN A 221 7.96 10.24 -16.67
CA ASN A 221 9.17 10.83 -17.25
C ASN A 221 8.96 12.31 -17.61
N GLU A 222 7.86 12.67 -18.27
CA GLU A 222 7.51 14.06 -18.59
C GLU A 222 7.34 14.93 -17.33
N THR A 223 6.90 14.34 -16.22
CA THR A 223 6.80 15.02 -14.92
C THR A 223 8.18 15.23 -14.31
N VAL A 224 9.00 14.18 -14.31
CA VAL A 224 10.37 14.17 -13.77
C VAL A 224 11.28 15.16 -14.51
N GLU A 225 11.16 15.27 -15.83
CA GLU A 225 11.91 16.26 -16.62
C GLU A 225 11.61 17.70 -16.18
N LYS A 226 10.31 18.04 -16.03
CA LYS A 226 9.90 19.37 -15.57
C LYS A 226 10.29 19.63 -14.11
N LEU A 227 10.23 18.59 -13.28
CA LEU A 227 10.66 18.66 -11.90
C LEU A 227 12.18 18.90 -11.79
N GLN A 228 12.99 18.22 -12.61
CA GLN A 228 14.44 18.42 -12.66
C GLN A 228 14.79 19.87 -13.02
N ASP A 229 14.12 20.43 -14.04
CA ASP A 229 14.30 21.83 -14.43
C ASP A 229 13.95 22.80 -13.29
N PHE A 230 12.91 22.48 -12.52
CA PHE A 230 12.51 23.26 -11.35
C PHE A 230 13.55 23.15 -10.22
N VAL A 231 14.01 21.93 -9.90
CA VAL A 231 14.93 21.66 -8.80
C VAL A 231 16.33 22.22 -9.04
N ASN A 232 16.81 22.27 -10.28
CA ASN A 232 18.14 22.79 -10.64
C ASN A 232 18.38 24.24 -10.17
N GLY A 233 17.33 25.01 -9.90
CA GLY A 233 17.40 26.36 -9.36
C GLY A 233 17.29 26.47 -7.84
N THR A 234 17.33 25.36 -7.11
CA THR A 234 17.02 25.26 -5.68
C THR A 234 18.06 24.47 -4.89
N HIS A 235 17.91 24.40 -3.57
CA HIS A 235 18.67 23.54 -2.66
C HIS A 235 17.84 22.35 -2.16
N ALA A 236 16.85 21.91 -2.94
CA ALA A 236 15.88 20.93 -2.49
C ALA A 236 16.54 19.58 -2.18
N ARG A 237 16.33 19.08 -0.97
CA ARG A 237 16.81 17.78 -0.48
C ARG A 237 15.68 16.76 -0.36
N TRP A 238 14.47 17.22 -0.04
CA TRP A 238 13.31 16.36 0.19
C TRP A 238 12.19 16.64 -0.81
N LEU A 239 11.55 15.57 -1.27
CA LEU A 239 10.38 15.62 -2.14
C LEU A 239 9.27 14.72 -1.61
N ALA A 240 8.14 15.31 -1.26
CA ALA A 240 6.93 14.61 -0.91
C ALA A 240 5.95 14.54 -2.09
N ILE A 241 5.50 13.34 -2.42
CA ILE A 241 4.41 13.11 -3.37
C ILE A 241 3.09 13.16 -2.63
N VAL A 242 2.25 14.16 -2.89
CA VAL A 242 0.96 14.35 -2.23
C VAL A 242 -0.16 14.00 -3.20
N GLY A 243 -0.48 12.72 -3.27
CA GLY A 243 -1.49 12.19 -4.21
C GLY A 243 -1.46 10.66 -4.29
N ASP A 244 -2.54 10.10 -4.84
CA ASP A 244 -2.62 8.67 -5.16
C ASP A 244 -1.87 8.32 -6.48
N SER A 245 -1.86 7.03 -6.82
CA SER A 245 -1.18 6.48 -8.01
C SER A 245 -1.94 6.70 -9.33
N ASN A 246 -3.19 7.15 -9.32
CA ASN A 246 -3.94 7.56 -10.51
C ASN A 246 -3.69 9.03 -10.88
N MET A 247 -3.37 9.87 -9.89
CA MET A 247 -3.15 11.31 -10.12
C MET A 247 -1.67 11.69 -10.17
N LEU A 248 -0.83 11.04 -9.35
CA LEU A 248 0.62 11.13 -9.38
C LEU A 248 1.18 9.71 -9.55
N PRO A 249 1.30 9.23 -10.80
CA PRO A 249 1.54 7.82 -11.08
C PRO A 249 2.90 7.33 -10.61
N MET A 250 2.94 6.06 -10.24
CA MET A 250 4.17 5.30 -10.04
C MET A 250 4.74 4.84 -11.38
N TYR A 251 6.07 4.78 -11.47
CA TYR A 251 6.75 4.19 -12.62
C TYR A 251 6.76 2.67 -12.49
N TYR A 252 6.41 1.97 -13.58
CA TYR A 252 6.43 0.52 -13.64
C TYR A 252 7.77 0.02 -14.22
N TYR A 253 8.62 -0.54 -13.36
CA TYR A 253 9.79 -1.29 -13.79
C TYR A 253 9.39 -2.69 -14.28
N SER A 254 10.21 -3.29 -15.14
CA SER A 254 10.02 -4.67 -15.58
C SER A 254 10.13 -5.64 -14.41
N SER A 255 9.22 -6.60 -14.34
CA SER A 255 9.27 -7.73 -13.41
C SER A 255 9.60 -9.02 -14.18
N SER A 256 10.35 -9.93 -13.55
CA SER A 256 10.46 -11.32 -14.02
C SER A 256 9.23 -12.16 -13.67
N ASN A 257 8.42 -11.69 -12.72
CA ASN A 257 7.22 -12.37 -12.25
C ASN A 257 6.02 -11.85 -13.06
N ASN A 258 5.39 -12.74 -13.83
CA ASN A 258 4.18 -12.46 -14.62
C ASN A 258 2.90 -12.95 -13.92
N ASP A 259 2.91 -13.00 -12.60
CA ASP A 259 1.75 -13.45 -11.85
C ASP A 259 0.72 -12.31 -11.73
N SER A 260 -0.36 -12.44 -12.49
CA SER A 260 -1.48 -11.49 -12.47
C SER A 260 -2.17 -11.35 -11.10
N SER A 261 -2.02 -12.33 -10.21
CA SER A 261 -2.63 -12.30 -8.87
C SER A 261 -1.90 -11.36 -7.89
N VAL A 262 -0.61 -11.09 -8.13
CA VAL A 262 0.20 -10.14 -7.33
C VAL A 262 0.49 -8.83 -8.07
N GLY A 263 0.13 -8.77 -9.35
CA GLY A 263 0.27 -7.60 -10.22
C GLY A 263 1.48 -7.68 -11.15
N LEU A 264 1.36 -7.02 -12.30
CA LEU A 264 2.38 -6.93 -13.35
C LEU A 264 3.27 -5.70 -13.15
N GLY A 265 4.57 -5.87 -13.44
CA GLY A 265 5.59 -4.84 -13.26
C GLY A 265 5.81 -4.49 -11.78
N ILE A 266 6.76 -3.59 -11.53
CA ILE A 266 7.13 -3.11 -10.19
C ILE A 266 6.88 -1.60 -10.12
N PRO A 267 5.73 -1.15 -9.57
CA PRO A 267 5.44 0.26 -9.35
C PRO A 267 6.42 0.87 -8.36
N SER A 268 6.89 2.08 -8.64
CA SER A 268 7.89 2.75 -7.82
C SER A 268 7.83 4.26 -7.97
N ASP A 269 8.17 4.97 -6.90
CA ASP A 269 8.33 6.43 -6.88
C ASP A 269 9.78 6.87 -7.19
N ASN A 270 10.69 5.92 -7.38
CA ASN A 270 12.13 6.21 -7.57
C ASN A 270 12.44 7.29 -8.61
N PRO A 271 11.78 7.36 -9.79
CA PRO A 271 12.11 8.41 -10.77
C PRO A 271 11.92 9.84 -10.25
N TYR A 272 11.00 10.06 -9.31
CA TYR A 272 10.81 11.38 -8.69
C TYR A 272 11.97 11.81 -7.80
N SER A 273 12.86 10.88 -7.39
CA SER A 273 14.08 11.19 -6.61
C SER A 273 15.19 11.83 -7.43
N LEU A 274 14.98 12.08 -8.73
CA LEU A 274 15.94 12.70 -9.63
C LEU A 274 17.30 11.99 -9.59
N ASN A 275 17.30 10.70 -9.94
CA ASN A 275 18.47 9.82 -9.85
C ASN A 275 19.01 9.69 -8.42
N PHE A 276 18.11 9.49 -7.45
CA PHE A 276 18.44 9.31 -6.03
C PHE A 276 19.20 10.50 -5.42
N SER A 277 19.05 11.70 -5.99
CA SER A 277 19.66 12.94 -5.45
C SER A 277 18.78 13.61 -4.40
N MET A 278 17.48 13.27 -4.37
CA MET A 278 16.52 13.75 -3.39
C MET A 278 15.95 12.60 -2.56
N ALA A 279 15.80 12.82 -1.26
CA ALA A 279 15.01 11.98 -0.38
C ALA A 279 13.53 12.07 -0.79
N ILE A 280 12.87 10.92 -0.95
CA ILE A 280 11.48 10.85 -1.43
C ILE A 280 10.57 10.09 -0.48
N GLY A 281 9.34 10.58 -0.34
CA GLY A 281 8.26 9.91 0.37
C GLY A 281 6.92 10.28 -0.25
N ARG A 282 5.90 9.44 -0.07
CA ARG A 282 4.54 9.70 -0.54
C ARG A 282 3.60 9.90 0.64
N ILE A 283 2.89 11.02 0.65
CA ILE A 283 1.75 11.25 1.53
C ILE A 283 0.55 10.56 0.89
N ILE A 284 0.09 9.49 1.54
CA ILE A 284 -1.08 8.71 1.14
C ILE A 284 -1.73 8.10 2.39
N ALA A 285 -3.05 7.98 2.38
CA ALA A 285 -3.87 7.55 3.51
C ALA A 285 -5.23 7.01 3.01
N PHE A 286 -6.18 6.73 3.90
CA PHE A 286 -7.52 6.27 3.48
C PHE A 286 -8.38 7.36 2.84
N ASP A 287 -8.27 8.58 3.34
CA ASP A 287 -8.99 9.75 2.86
C ASP A 287 -8.19 11.04 3.16
N ASP A 288 -8.82 12.21 2.93
CA ASP A 288 -8.20 13.50 3.14
C ASP A 288 -8.05 13.90 4.61
N ILE A 289 -8.91 13.41 5.51
CA ILE A 289 -8.77 13.61 6.95
C ILE A 289 -7.59 12.79 7.46
N ASP A 290 -7.52 11.53 7.07
CA ASP A 290 -6.45 10.59 7.44
C ASP A 290 -5.08 11.07 6.93
N ALA A 291 -5.01 11.59 5.71
CA ALA A 291 -3.81 12.21 5.16
C ALA A 291 -3.41 13.49 5.93
N SER A 292 -4.39 14.31 6.32
CA SER A 292 -4.13 15.48 7.17
C SER A 292 -3.58 15.09 8.54
N LEU A 293 -4.05 13.97 9.12
CA LEU A 293 -3.53 13.44 10.38
C LEU A 293 -2.11 12.88 10.22
N LEU A 294 -1.79 12.22 9.10
CA LEU A 294 -0.42 11.81 8.78
C LEU A 294 0.53 13.02 8.73
N ILE A 295 0.15 14.08 8.01
CA ILE A 295 0.96 15.30 7.94
C ILE A 295 1.12 15.93 9.34
N ALA A 296 0.01 16.05 10.10
CA ALA A 296 0.06 16.63 11.44
C ALA A 296 1.00 15.86 12.37
N ARG A 297 0.97 14.53 12.35
CA ARG A 297 1.88 13.69 13.15
C ARG A 297 3.34 13.89 12.79
N SER A 298 3.65 14.13 11.52
CA SER A 298 5.01 14.40 11.08
C SER A 298 5.47 15.80 11.47
N VAL A 299 4.67 16.83 11.20
CA VAL A 299 5.02 18.23 11.48
C VAL A 299 5.19 18.47 12.98
N PHE A 300 4.29 17.92 13.79
CA PHE A 300 4.32 18.08 15.25
C PHE A 300 5.04 16.93 15.96
N TYR A 301 5.81 16.11 15.24
CA TYR A 301 6.40 14.89 15.78
C TYR A 301 7.18 15.16 17.09
N ASN A 302 8.05 16.17 17.09
CA ASN A 302 8.84 16.53 18.28
C ASN A 302 8.02 16.92 19.50
N ASP A 303 6.81 17.48 19.30
CA ASP A 303 5.92 17.87 20.39
C ASP A 303 5.14 16.66 20.93
N ILE A 304 4.81 15.69 20.06
CA ILE A 304 3.98 14.53 20.40
C ILE A 304 4.78 13.26 20.70
N ALA A 305 6.07 13.21 20.38
CA ALA A 305 6.98 12.09 20.63
C ALA A 305 7.45 12.02 22.10
N HIS A 306 6.49 11.84 23.01
CA HIS A 306 6.73 11.78 24.46
C HIS A 306 6.13 10.52 25.10
N GLY A 307 6.79 10.02 26.15
CA GLY A 307 6.37 8.83 26.89
C GLY A 307 7.35 7.66 26.76
N ALA A 308 6.98 6.50 27.33
CA ALA A 308 7.84 5.32 27.32
C ALA A 308 7.93 4.63 25.95
N TRP A 309 6.90 4.78 25.10
CA TRP A 309 6.81 4.10 23.80
C TRP A 309 7.94 4.49 22.85
N ARG A 310 8.42 5.74 22.89
CA ARG A 310 9.49 6.23 22.01
C ARG A 310 10.82 5.50 22.21
N LYS A 311 11.03 4.89 23.38
CA LYS A 311 12.21 4.06 23.68
C LYS A 311 12.06 2.63 23.23
N ARG A 312 10.85 2.18 22.86
CA ARG A 312 10.61 0.78 22.50
C ARG A 312 10.93 0.56 21.03
N PHE A 313 11.68 -0.50 20.75
CA PHE A 313 11.90 -1.04 19.40
C PHE A 313 11.36 -2.47 19.38
N VAL A 314 10.47 -2.76 18.44
CA VAL A 314 9.81 -4.07 18.34
C VAL A 314 10.21 -4.76 17.05
N PHE A 315 10.80 -5.94 17.18
CA PHE A 315 11.06 -6.85 16.07
C PHE A 315 9.99 -7.93 16.01
N ILE A 316 9.42 -8.15 14.84
CA ILE A 316 8.49 -9.21 14.52
C ILE A 316 9.08 -9.95 13.32
N PHE A 317 9.32 -11.26 13.42
CA PHE A 317 9.62 -12.07 12.23
C PHE A 317 8.56 -13.12 12.02
N GLY A 318 8.19 -13.37 10.76
CA GLY A 318 7.24 -14.40 10.33
C GLY A 318 7.88 -15.76 10.05
N GLU A 319 7.03 -16.73 9.70
CA GLU A 319 7.37 -18.15 9.43
C GLU A 319 8.73 -18.34 8.75
N GLY A 320 9.61 -19.12 9.39
CA GLY A 320 10.82 -19.64 8.74
C GLY A 320 12.07 -19.64 9.60
N PHE A 321 12.03 -19.18 10.86
CA PHE A 321 13.14 -19.01 11.82
C PHE A 321 14.37 -18.24 11.29
N GLY A 322 14.98 -18.68 10.19
CA GLY A 322 16.06 -18.02 9.46
C GLY A 322 15.83 -17.79 7.96
N GLU A 323 14.75 -18.26 7.35
CA GLU A 323 14.48 -17.91 5.94
C GLU A 323 14.06 -16.45 5.76
N THR A 324 13.52 -15.83 6.81
CA THR A 324 12.90 -14.50 6.82
C THR A 324 13.74 -13.44 7.56
N GLY A 325 15.01 -13.69 7.85
CA GLY A 325 15.90 -12.72 8.50
C GLY A 325 15.87 -12.74 10.04
N GLY A 326 14.89 -13.37 10.69
CA GLY A 326 14.77 -13.42 12.16
C GLY A 326 16.05 -13.76 12.94
N ILE A 327 16.60 -14.98 12.80
CA ILE A 327 17.84 -15.39 13.49
C ILE A 327 19.12 -14.79 12.90
N PHE A 328 19.11 -14.38 11.64
CA PHE A 328 20.33 -13.95 10.94
C PHE A 328 20.53 -12.43 10.92
N HIS A 329 19.46 -11.67 11.13
CA HIS A 329 19.43 -10.21 11.13
C HIS A 329 18.80 -9.66 12.40
N GLN A 330 17.47 -9.79 12.58
CA GLN A 330 16.75 -9.12 13.68
C GLN A 330 17.27 -9.48 15.08
N LEU A 331 17.54 -10.77 15.34
CA LEU A 331 18.08 -11.21 16.63
C LEU A 331 19.50 -10.66 16.91
N PRO A 332 20.48 -10.77 15.99
CA PRO A 332 21.75 -10.07 16.13
C PRO A 332 21.62 -8.54 16.25
N TYR A 333 20.82 -7.92 15.38
CA TYR A 333 20.67 -6.47 15.29
C TYR A 333 19.98 -5.87 16.52
N SER A 334 19.06 -6.60 17.15
CA SER A 334 18.44 -6.23 18.42
C SER A 334 19.44 -5.88 19.53
N LYS A 335 20.63 -6.50 19.52
CA LYS A 335 21.70 -6.20 20.49
C LYS A 335 22.33 -4.84 20.21
N ILE A 336 22.47 -4.48 18.93
CA ILE A 336 22.98 -3.18 18.50
C ILE A 336 21.96 -2.11 18.89
N VAL A 337 20.68 -2.29 18.53
CA VAL A 337 19.60 -1.36 18.90
C VAL A 337 19.50 -1.16 20.41
N LYS A 338 19.62 -2.24 21.19
CA LYS A 338 19.68 -2.15 22.65
C LYS A 338 20.90 -1.38 23.16
N SER A 339 22.06 -1.53 22.52
CA SER A 339 23.27 -0.77 22.87
C SER A 339 23.15 0.73 22.58
N MET A 340 22.24 1.10 21.67
CA MET A 340 21.85 2.49 21.37
C MET A 340 20.78 3.04 22.32
N GLY A 341 20.43 2.33 23.40
CA GLY A 341 19.55 2.84 24.45
C GLY A 341 18.05 2.56 24.26
N PHE A 342 17.68 1.75 23.27
CA PHE A 342 16.30 1.28 23.10
C PHE A 342 15.95 0.09 24.01
N ASP A 343 14.69 0.03 24.43
CA ASP A 343 14.04 -1.12 25.05
C ASP A 343 13.52 -2.05 23.96
N VAL A 344 14.21 -3.17 23.74
CA VAL A 344 13.93 -4.06 22.60
C VAL A 344 13.01 -5.23 22.99
N SER A 345 11.98 -5.48 22.18
CA SER A 345 11.11 -6.66 22.26
C SER A 345 11.14 -7.44 20.94
N ILE A 346 11.10 -8.77 21.02
CA ILE A 346 11.22 -9.65 19.84
C ILE A 346 10.11 -10.71 19.88
N TYR A 347 9.33 -10.76 18.80
CA TYR A 347 8.21 -11.68 18.61
C TYR A 347 8.46 -12.55 17.36
N GLY A 348 8.86 -13.80 17.57
CA GLY A 348 9.05 -14.78 16.50
C GLY A 348 7.87 -15.73 16.32
N ASP A 349 8.05 -16.75 15.46
CA ASP A 349 7.05 -17.70 14.93
C ASP A 349 5.99 -18.24 15.92
N PHE A 350 6.34 -18.40 17.20
CA PHE A 350 5.42 -18.92 18.22
C PHE A 350 4.67 -17.86 19.03
N ARG A 351 4.95 -16.57 18.81
CA ARG A 351 4.42 -15.45 19.63
C ARG A 351 4.05 -14.22 18.80
N ASN A 352 3.97 -14.37 17.49
CA ASN A 352 3.75 -13.28 16.55
C ASN A 352 2.34 -13.28 15.95
N ASP A 353 1.46 -14.21 16.33
CA ASP A 353 0.05 -14.11 15.94
C ASP A 353 -0.58 -12.82 16.50
N ARG A 354 -1.60 -12.32 15.82
CA ARG A 354 -2.29 -11.07 16.15
C ARG A 354 -2.69 -11.01 17.62
N HIS A 355 -3.30 -12.07 18.16
CA HIS A 355 -3.76 -12.08 19.55
C HIS A 355 -2.59 -11.97 20.53
N SER A 356 -1.49 -12.68 20.27
CA SER A 356 -0.26 -12.55 21.05
C SER A 356 0.33 -11.14 20.95
N LEU A 357 0.45 -10.56 19.75
CA LEU A 357 1.01 -9.22 19.55
C LEU A 357 0.18 -8.13 20.26
N GLU A 358 -1.14 -8.19 20.12
CA GLU A 358 -2.08 -7.28 20.80
C GLU A 358 -1.98 -7.41 22.31
N LYS A 359 -2.04 -8.64 22.84
CA LYS A 359 -1.92 -8.91 24.29
C LYS A 359 -0.61 -8.39 24.88
N ASN A 360 0.47 -8.39 24.11
CA ASN A 360 1.78 -7.92 24.54
C ASN A 360 2.05 -6.45 24.20
N ASN A 361 1.06 -5.70 23.69
CA ASN A 361 1.21 -4.32 23.25
C ASN A 361 2.41 -4.12 22.31
N ALA A 362 2.54 -5.01 21.31
CA ALA A 362 3.66 -4.99 20.36
C ALA A 362 3.64 -3.74 19.47
N PHE A 363 2.47 -3.21 19.15
CA PHE A 363 2.34 -2.01 18.30
C PHE A 363 2.47 -0.67 19.07
N ASN A 364 2.75 -0.73 20.38
CA ASN A 364 2.99 0.45 21.21
C ASN A 364 4.51 0.72 21.31
N ALA A 365 5.14 1.14 20.22
CA ALA A 365 6.59 1.31 20.11
C ALA A 365 6.97 2.48 19.18
N SER A 366 8.23 2.93 19.22
CA SER A 366 8.74 3.96 18.29
C SER A 366 9.02 3.37 16.91
N TYR A 367 9.64 2.19 16.91
CA TYR A 367 9.92 1.42 15.70
C TYR A 367 9.28 0.05 15.83
N ILE A 368 8.63 -0.37 14.75
CA ILE A 368 8.06 -1.70 14.60
C ILE A 368 8.61 -2.24 13.28
N GLU A 369 9.42 -3.28 13.39
CA GLU A 369 10.02 -3.93 12.25
C GLU A 369 9.39 -5.30 12.03
N TYR A 370 9.00 -5.56 10.79
CA TYR A 370 8.49 -6.85 10.37
C TYR A 370 9.31 -7.44 9.23
N GLU A 371 9.88 -8.63 9.43
CA GLU A 371 10.51 -9.39 8.36
C GLU A 371 9.82 -10.75 8.18
N GLY A 372 9.32 -11.03 6.98
CA GLY A 372 8.53 -12.24 6.76
C GLY A 372 7.76 -12.23 5.46
N HIS A 373 6.77 -13.13 5.39
CA HIS A 373 5.83 -13.14 4.28
C HIS A 373 4.79 -12.02 4.46
N GLY A 374 4.52 -11.30 3.38
CA GLY A 374 3.54 -10.22 3.39
C GLY A 374 2.55 -10.40 2.25
N ASP A 375 1.37 -9.86 2.46
CA ASP A 375 0.48 -9.50 1.37
C ASP A 375 -0.01 -8.06 1.58
N TRP A 376 -0.67 -7.45 0.60
CA TRP A 376 -1.17 -6.08 0.74
C TRP A 376 -2.23 -5.94 1.83
N PHE A 377 -2.87 -7.02 2.28
CA PHE A 377 -3.94 -6.98 3.27
C PHE A 377 -3.58 -7.59 4.63
N TRP A 378 -2.45 -8.30 4.76
CA TRP A 378 -2.06 -8.97 6.01
C TRP A 378 -0.55 -9.24 6.15
N MET A 379 -0.12 -9.50 7.39
CA MET A 379 1.20 -9.99 7.77
C MET A 379 1.08 -11.48 8.12
N PHE A 380 1.89 -12.32 7.47
CA PHE A 380 1.91 -13.75 7.78
C PHE A 380 2.81 -14.00 8.98
N SER A 381 2.19 -14.07 10.15
CA SER A 381 2.94 -14.18 11.39
C SER A 381 3.40 -15.60 11.68
N ASN A 382 2.54 -16.62 11.67
CA ASN A 382 2.85 -17.89 12.35
C ASN A 382 3.02 -19.07 11.37
N ILE A 383 3.90 -20.03 11.71
CA ILE A 383 4.03 -21.36 11.07
C ILE A 383 2.69 -22.14 11.04
N TYR A 384 1.79 -21.83 11.98
CA TYR A 384 0.41 -22.27 11.99
C TYR A 384 -0.48 -21.14 11.49
N THR A 385 -0.61 -21.06 10.17
CA THR A 385 -1.57 -20.14 9.57
C THR A 385 -2.99 -20.52 10.00
N ASN A 386 -3.74 -19.57 10.53
CA ASN A 386 -5.18 -19.63 10.56
C ASN A 386 -5.67 -18.30 10.00
N TYR A 387 -6.72 -18.35 9.20
CA TYR A 387 -7.39 -17.19 8.61
C TYR A 387 -7.71 -16.06 9.60
N TYR A 388 -7.81 -16.39 10.88
CA TYR A 388 -8.22 -15.48 11.94
C TYR A 388 -7.08 -15.02 12.87
N SER A 389 -5.84 -15.47 12.66
CA SER A 389 -4.72 -15.18 13.57
C SER A 389 -3.68 -14.21 13.01
N ASN A 390 -3.75 -13.88 11.73
CA ASN A 390 -2.81 -12.96 11.10
C ASN A 390 -3.13 -11.51 11.48
N VAL A 391 -2.13 -10.64 11.45
CA VAL A 391 -2.37 -9.19 11.53
C VAL A 391 -2.86 -8.76 10.16
N ASP A 392 -4.11 -8.34 10.06
CA ASP A 392 -4.75 -8.00 8.79
C ASP A 392 -5.37 -6.61 8.83
N THR A 393 -5.70 -6.07 7.67
CA THR A 393 -6.19 -4.68 7.53
C THR A 393 -7.53 -4.48 8.23
N ALA A 394 -8.40 -5.48 8.21
CA ALA A 394 -9.70 -5.43 8.86
C ALA A 394 -9.59 -5.19 10.37
N HIS A 395 -8.51 -5.64 11.01
CA HIS A 395 -8.23 -5.45 12.43
C HIS A 395 -7.25 -4.31 12.70
N ALA A 396 -6.13 -4.24 11.97
CA ALA A 396 -5.05 -3.29 12.18
C ALA A 396 -5.50 -1.84 12.07
N LYS A 397 -6.49 -1.54 11.21
CA LYS A 397 -7.07 -0.19 11.10
C LYS A 397 -7.75 0.32 12.38
N ASN A 398 -8.07 -0.58 13.31
CA ASN A 398 -8.67 -0.22 14.60
C ASN A 398 -7.64 -0.14 15.73
N TYR A 399 -6.34 -0.28 15.43
CA TYR A 399 -5.31 -0.13 16.45
C TYR A 399 -5.16 1.34 16.85
N GLU A 400 -4.78 1.54 18.12
CA GLU A 400 -4.40 2.85 18.65
C GLU A 400 -2.88 2.86 18.79
N MET A 401 -2.19 3.28 17.73
CA MET A 401 -0.75 3.37 17.70
C MET A 401 -0.29 4.77 18.09
N ASN A 402 0.91 4.84 18.67
CA ASN A 402 1.64 6.09 18.72
C ASN A 402 2.16 6.44 17.31
N PRO A 403 2.74 7.65 17.11
CA PRO A 403 3.51 8.03 15.92
C PRO A 403 4.73 7.13 15.66
N SER A 404 4.49 5.86 15.38
CA SER A 404 5.50 4.82 15.16
C SER A 404 5.99 4.84 13.73
N ILE A 405 7.20 4.33 13.52
CA ILE A 405 7.76 4.03 12.22
C ILE A 405 7.65 2.54 12.01
N VAL A 406 7.00 2.14 10.92
CA VAL A 406 6.81 0.75 10.57
C VAL A 406 7.73 0.41 9.40
N LEU A 407 8.65 -0.51 9.63
CA LEU A 407 9.63 -1.00 8.66
C LEU A 407 9.26 -2.42 8.27
N THR A 408 9.17 -2.71 6.97
CA THR A 408 8.82 -4.06 6.51
C THR A 408 9.78 -4.60 5.46
N ALA A 409 10.20 -5.84 5.67
CA ALA A 409 10.92 -6.70 4.73
C ALA A 409 9.99 -7.83 4.27
N ALA A 410 8.90 -7.44 3.59
CA ALA A 410 7.85 -8.35 3.20
C ALA A 410 7.16 -7.88 1.91
N CYS A 411 6.67 -8.85 1.13
CA CYS A 411 6.03 -8.61 -0.16
C CYS A 411 4.73 -7.81 -0.03
N LEU A 412 4.43 -6.97 -1.04
CA LEU A 412 3.11 -6.35 -1.29
C LEU A 412 2.52 -5.44 -0.20
N MET A 413 3.11 -5.35 1.00
CA MET A 413 2.53 -4.60 2.12
C MET A 413 2.38 -3.10 1.82
N ALA A 414 3.13 -2.56 0.87
CA ALA A 414 3.00 -1.19 0.38
C ALA A 414 2.32 -1.09 -0.99
N ARG A 415 1.60 -2.10 -1.47
CA ARG A 415 0.88 -1.99 -2.75
C ARG A 415 -0.30 -1.03 -2.63
N ILE A 416 -0.36 -0.02 -3.50
CA ILE A 416 -1.48 0.95 -3.55
C ILE A 416 -2.15 1.04 -4.93
N ASP A 417 -1.67 0.25 -5.90
CA ASP A 417 -2.23 0.23 -7.25
C ASP A 417 -3.16 -0.99 -7.44
N GLY A 418 -4.34 -0.72 -8.00
CA GLY A 418 -5.33 -1.75 -8.30
C GLY A 418 -6.07 -2.34 -7.11
N ILE A 419 -5.96 -1.73 -5.93
CA ILE A 419 -6.68 -2.12 -4.73
C ILE A 419 -7.30 -0.87 -4.06
N PRO A 420 -8.43 -1.01 -3.36
CA PRO A 420 -8.93 0.04 -2.49
C PRO A 420 -7.89 0.41 -1.41
N LEU A 421 -7.66 1.71 -1.22
CA LEU A 421 -6.62 2.18 -0.29
C LEU A 421 -6.91 1.79 1.17
N ASN A 422 -8.20 1.72 1.54
CA ASN A 422 -8.64 1.29 2.86
C ASN A 422 -8.53 -0.23 3.13
N GLU A 423 -8.01 -0.99 2.17
CA GLU A 423 -7.72 -2.43 2.29
C GLU A 423 -6.21 -2.73 2.29
N ASN A 424 -5.36 -1.70 2.22
CA ASN A 424 -3.92 -1.87 2.33
C ASN A 424 -3.46 -1.87 3.79
N ILE A 425 -2.64 -2.86 4.16
CA ILE A 425 -2.12 -3.06 5.52
C ILE A 425 -1.16 -1.96 5.95
N GLY A 426 -0.32 -1.45 5.05
CA GLY A 426 0.56 -0.32 5.35
C GLY A 426 -0.22 0.97 5.63
N LEU A 427 -1.26 1.22 4.83
CA LEU A 427 -2.17 2.35 5.06
C LEU A 427 -3.03 2.15 6.32
N ALA A 428 -3.37 0.91 6.67
CA ALA A 428 -4.05 0.60 7.94
C ALA A 428 -3.18 0.96 9.15
N PHE A 429 -1.86 0.71 9.09
CA PHE A 429 -0.94 1.17 10.13
C PHE A 429 -0.81 2.68 10.18
N ILE A 430 -0.77 3.36 9.02
CA ILE A 430 -0.81 4.82 8.96
C ILE A 430 -2.08 5.35 9.60
N HIS A 431 -3.24 4.78 9.28
CA HIS A 431 -4.52 5.14 9.85
C HIS A 431 -4.55 4.93 11.37
N ALA A 432 -3.98 3.81 11.84
CA ALA A 432 -3.91 3.46 13.26
C ALA A 432 -3.02 4.37 14.10
N GLY A 433 -2.07 5.09 13.49
CA GLY A 433 -1.20 6.02 14.22
C GLY A 433 0.25 6.08 13.75
N ALA A 434 0.71 5.17 12.90
CA ALA A 434 2.08 5.21 12.35
C ALA A 434 2.35 6.48 11.54
N VAL A 435 3.45 7.18 11.86
CA VAL A 435 3.87 8.41 11.16
C VAL A 435 4.60 8.13 9.84
N ALA A 436 5.07 6.89 9.67
CA ALA A 436 5.63 6.43 8.41
C ALA A 436 5.55 4.91 8.27
N PHE A 437 5.52 4.45 7.02
CA PHE A 437 5.52 3.05 6.63
C PHE A 437 6.48 2.83 5.47
N ILE A 438 7.40 1.87 5.61
CA ILE A 438 8.28 1.42 4.52
C ILE A 438 7.94 -0.03 4.18
N GLY A 439 7.67 -0.30 2.91
CA GLY A 439 7.39 -1.67 2.44
C GLY A 439 7.46 -1.82 0.93
N ALA A 440 7.22 -3.05 0.45
CA ALA A 440 7.31 -3.37 -0.97
C ALA A 440 5.95 -3.24 -1.69
N THR A 441 5.96 -2.70 -2.90
CA THR A 441 4.78 -2.59 -3.78
C THR A 441 4.45 -3.90 -4.50
N ARG A 442 5.40 -4.84 -4.53
CA ARG A 442 5.30 -6.13 -5.24
C ARG A 442 6.02 -7.25 -4.50
N GLU A 443 5.75 -8.47 -4.93
CA GLU A 443 6.52 -9.66 -4.57
C GLU A 443 7.75 -9.76 -5.46
N THR A 444 8.93 -9.66 -4.85
CA THR A 444 10.19 -9.89 -5.55
C THR A 444 11.02 -11.04 -4.99
N GLY A 445 10.65 -11.57 -3.82
CA GLY A 445 11.34 -12.67 -3.15
C GLY A 445 12.74 -12.28 -2.66
N LYS A 446 13.00 -10.98 -2.53
CA LYS A 446 14.32 -10.40 -2.20
C LYS A 446 14.23 -9.22 -1.22
N GLU A 447 13.11 -9.08 -0.52
CA GLU A 447 12.82 -7.97 0.38
C GLU A 447 13.54 -8.05 1.74
N ALA A 448 14.27 -9.13 2.02
CA ALA A 448 14.71 -9.59 3.34
C ALA A 448 15.82 -8.78 4.05
N LYS A 449 16.08 -7.52 3.67
CA LYS A 449 17.13 -6.72 4.33
C LYS A 449 16.72 -5.27 4.56
N LEU A 450 16.87 -4.80 5.79
CA LEU A 450 16.58 -3.44 6.23
C LEU A 450 17.81 -2.72 6.82
N ASP A 451 18.96 -3.40 6.90
CA ASP A 451 20.19 -2.95 7.59
C ASP A 451 20.58 -1.50 7.25
N TRP A 452 20.51 -1.11 5.97
CA TRP A 452 20.86 0.24 5.53
C TRP A 452 19.88 1.30 6.03
N ILE A 453 18.59 0.99 6.06
CA ILE A 453 17.58 1.91 6.57
C ILE A 453 17.74 2.03 8.08
N GLU A 454 17.85 0.91 8.77
CA GLU A 454 18.02 0.85 10.22
C GLU A 454 19.28 1.59 10.68
N ASP A 455 20.43 1.34 10.04
CA ASP A 455 21.69 1.96 10.43
C ASP A 455 21.64 3.48 10.25
N ASN A 456 21.02 3.97 9.18
CA ASN A 456 20.91 5.40 8.95
C ASN A 456 19.95 6.07 9.94
N LEU A 457 18.79 5.46 10.20
CA LEU A 457 17.85 5.95 11.20
C LEU A 457 18.46 5.94 12.61
N ILE A 458 18.96 4.78 13.05
CA ILE A 458 19.30 4.53 14.45
C ILE A 458 20.69 5.05 14.82
N LYS A 459 21.65 4.97 13.89
CA LYS A 459 23.06 5.33 14.17
C LYS A 459 23.43 6.71 13.65
N ASN A 460 22.86 7.12 12.52
CA ASN A 460 23.29 8.32 11.81
C ASN A 460 22.35 9.52 12.02
N ASP A 461 21.22 9.36 12.72
CA ASP A 461 20.27 10.45 13.04
C ASP A 461 19.83 11.20 11.75
N THR A 462 19.46 10.42 10.73
CA THR A 462 19.01 10.93 9.43
C THR A 462 17.50 11.00 9.37
N SER A 463 16.96 11.88 8.51
CA SER A 463 15.54 11.81 8.19
C SER A 463 15.16 10.46 7.58
N ILE A 464 13.90 10.04 7.72
CA ILE A 464 13.45 8.76 7.17
C ILE A 464 13.59 8.68 5.65
N GLY A 465 13.39 9.80 4.94
CA GLY A 465 13.61 9.87 3.50
C GLY A 465 15.09 9.75 3.11
N GLU A 466 16.01 10.29 3.91
CA GLU A 466 17.45 10.18 3.70
C GLU A 466 17.92 8.73 3.96
N ALA A 467 17.50 8.11 5.06
CA ALA A 467 17.77 6.70 5.32
C ALA A 467 17.25 5.80 4.19
N PHE A 468 16.04 6.08 3.71
CA PHE A 468 15.42 5.35 2.61
C PHE A 468 16.19 5.50 1.30
N ILE A 469 16.59 6.72 0.91
CA ILE A 469 17.32 6.91 -0.36
C ILE A 469 18.74 6.32 -0.32
N LEU A 470 19.39 6.37 0.85
CA LEU A 470 20.69 5.71 1.04
C LEU A 470 20.56 4.20 0.87
N SER A 471 19.49 3.57 1.36
CA SER A 471 19.23 2.15 1.11
C SER A 471 19.10 1.85 -0.39
N LYS A 472 18.44 2.73 -1.17
CA LYS A 472 18.31 2.58 -2.62
C LYS A 472 19.63 2.57 -3.37
N LEU A 473 20.63 3.30 -2.88
CA LEU A 473 21.96 3.32 -3.49
C LEU A 473 22.68 1.97 -3.34
N HIS A 474 22.38 1.22 -2.28
CA HIS A 474 23.00 -0.07 -1.96
C HIS A 474 22.17 -1.30 -2.35
N GLU A 475 20.87 -1.13 -2.57
CA GLU A 475 20.00 -2.20 -3.06
C GLU A 475 20.28 -2.55 -4.53
N GLU A 476 19.87 -3.74 -4.95
CA GLU A 476 19.85 -4.14 -6.36
C GLU A 476 18.41 -4.30 -6.86
N MET A 477 18.23 -4.27 -8.18
CA MET A 477 16.95 -4.67 -8.77
C MET A 477 16.69 -6.16 -8.49
N PRO A 478 15.44 -6.58 -8.24
CA PRO A 478 14.19 -5.79 -8.20
C PRO A 478 13.89 -5.03 -6.89
N THR A 479 14.54 -5.35 -5.77
CA THR A 479 14.27 -4.76 -4.43
C THR A 479 14.35 -3.23 -4.44
N LYS A 480 15.35 -2.69 -5.15
CA LYS A 480 15.54 -1.24 -5.34
C LYS A 480 14.28 -0.56 -5.90
N ALA A 481 13.55 -1.19 -6.81
CA ALA A 481 12.33 -0.61 -7.37
C ALA A 481 11.11 -0.81 -6.45
N ALA A 482 11.00 -1.98 -5.81
CA ALA A 482 9.77 -2.37 -5.12
C ALA A 482 9.52 -1.61 -3.82
N ARG A 483 10.57 -1.28 -3.04
CA ARG A 483 10.37 -0.64 -1.73
C ARG A 483 9.99 0.84 -1.89
N VAL A 484 9.02 1.31 -1.11
CA VAL A 484 8.54 2.70 -1.08
C VAL A 484 8.41 3.21 0.35
N LEU A 485 8.44 4.53 0.52
CA LEU A 485 8.17 5.22 1.77
C LEU A 485 6.81 5.92 1.68
N TYR A 486 5.89 5.57 2.58
CA TYR A 486 4.68 6.31 2.86
C TYR A 486 4.85 7.13 4.13
N GLY A 487 4.77 8.45 4.00
CA GLY A 487 5.13 9.40 5.04
C GLY A 487 5.93 10.58 4.50
N ASP A 488 6.18 11.53 5.40
CA ASP A 488 6.98 12.72 5.09
C ASP A 488 8.48 12.35 5.04
N PRO A 489 9.17 12.55 3.90
CA PRO A 489 10.60 12.24 3.81
C PRO A 489 11.49 13.10 4.72
N ALA A 490 11.03 14.28 5.16
CA ALA A 490 11.81 15.16 6.04
C ALA A 490 11.64 14.84 7.53
N LEU A 491 10.77 13.89 7.89
CA LEU A 491 10.63 13.46 9.27
C LEU A 491 11.96 12.92 9.78
N ASN A 492 12.55 13.58 10.78
CA ASN A 492 13.60 13.01 11.61
C ASN A 492 12.96 12.37 12.85
N PRO A 493 13.05 11.04 13.02
CA PRO A 493 12.48 10.37 14.18
C PRO A 493 13.18 10.74 15.50
N TRP A 494 12.71 10.16 16.59
CA TRP A 494 13.37 10.31 17.88
C TRP A 494 14.22 9.07 18.17
N GLU A 495 15.49 9.30 18.47
CA GLU A 495 16.42 8.28 18.96
C GLU A 495 16.90 8.59 20.39
N PRO A 496 17.19 7.56 21.21
CA PRO A 496 17.92 7.73 22.46
C PRO A 496 19.32 8.29 22.19
N LYS A 497 19.75 9.24 23.03
CA LYS A 497 21.11 9.81 23.01
C LYS A 497 22.04 9.11 23.98
#